data_AF-A0A1B6D0T7-F1
#
_entry.id   AF-A0A1B6D0T7-F1
#
_cell.length_a   1.000
_cell.length_b   1.000
_cell.length_c   1.000
_cell.angle_alpha   90.00
_cell.angle_beta   90.00
_cell.angle_gamma   90.00
#
_symmetry.space_group_name_H-M   'P 1'
#
loop_
_entity.id
_entity.type
_entity.pdbx_description
1 polymer ?
#
loop_
_entity_poly.entity_id
_entity_poly.type
_entity_poly.pdbx_seq_one_letter_code
_entity_poly.pdbx_strand_id
1 'polypeptide(L)'
;MAYDDILIHLGEFGHYQRRIYLLLCIPAISCALHKLAGVFLQAKVDHRCLLPFEQENATFNSIEFLKYKEFYPWDNIAKNFSKCLMYDTNYTHSSVNQKSIFDETVDCHSWVYDKSKYESSTVIEWDLVCDKAWLKATSDAFFMLGVMLGSIIFGDLSDRYGYLIFTSTNYSHNFV
;
A
#
# COMPACT_ATOMS: atom_id res chain seq x y z
N MET A 1 -6.00 39.67 10.53
CA MET A 1 -6.81 39.66 11.76
C MET A 1 -8.31 39.90 11.51
N ALA A 2 -8.80 39.94 10.27
CA ALA A 2 -10.23 40.12 9.97
C ALA A 2 -11.14 38.92 10.30
N TYR A 3 -10.56 37.72 10.51
CA TYR A 3 -11.34 36.52 10.85
C TYR A 3 -11.77 36.48 12.31
N ASP A 4 -10.97 37.03 13.23
CA ASP A 4 -11.28 37.04 14.67
C ASP A 4 -12.47 37.95 14.99
N ASP A 5 -12.63 39.06 14.25
CA ASP A 5 -13.78 39.98 14.44
C ASP A 5 -15.11 39.35 14.01
N ILE A 6 -15.10 38.41 13.05
CA ILE A 6 -16.28 37.69 12.58
C ILE A 6 -16.70 36.62 13.60
N LEU A 7 -15.73 36.01 14.30
CA LEU A 7 -15.98 35.01 15.35
C LEU A 7 -16.74 35.59 16.56
N ILE A 8 -16.54 36.88 16.88
CA ILE A 8 -17.26 37.56 17.97
C ILE A 8 -18.76 37.73 17.63
N HIS A 9 -19.10 37.88 16.33
CA HIS A 9 -20.48 38.00 15.85
C HIS A 9 -21.19 36.65 15.66
N LEU A 10 -20.45 35.54 15.55
CA LEU A 10 -21.00 34.19 15.37
C LEU A 10 -21.51 33.54 16.67
N GLY A 11 -21.23 34.13 17.83
CA GLY A 11 -21.61 33.61 19.15
C GLY A 11 -20.72 32.46 19.64
N GLU A 12 -20.73 32.18 20.95
CA GLU A 12 -19.93 31.11 21.57
C GLU A 12 -20.25 29.72 20.97
N PHE A 13 -19.23 28.83 20.96
CA PHE A 13 -19.36 27.44 20.50
C PHE A 13 -20.48 26.70 21.26
N GLY A 14 -21.65 26.60 20.65
CA GLY A 14 -22.81 25.92 21.24
C GLY A 14 -22.61 24.40 21.32
N HIS A 15 -23.37 23.75 22.21
CA HIS A 15 -23.34 22.28 22.35
C HIS A 15 -23.64 21.54 21.04
N TYR A 16 -24.47 22.13 20.16
CA TYR A 16 -24.80 21.58 18.85
C TYR A 16 -23.61 21.62 17.87
N GLN A 17 -22.88 22.74 17.80
CA GLN A 17 -21.66 22.87 17.00
C GLN A 17 -20.57 21.89 17.47
N ARG A 18 -20.40 21.75 18.80
CA ARG A 18 -19.44 20.80 19.37
C ARG A 18 -19.79 19.34 19.04
N ARG A 19 -21.08 18.98 19.05
CA ARG A 19 -21.53 17.63 18.65
C ARG A 19 -21.25 17.35 17.17
N ILE A 20 -21.57 18.28 16.27
CA ILE A 20 -21.30 18.13 14.83
C ILE A 20 -19.80 18.01 14.57
N TYR A 21 -18.99 18.85 15.21
CA TYR A 21 -17.53 18.79 15.08
C TYR A 21 -16.97 17.42 15.50
N LEU A 22 -17.42 16.89 16.65
CA LEU A 22 -17.02 15.56 17.11
C LEU A 22 -17.45 14.45 16.12
N LEU A 23 -18.65 14.56 15.56
CA LEU A 23 -19.19 13.60 14.60
C LEU A 23 -18.39 13.60 13.27
N LEU A 24 -17.81 14.75 12.90
CA LEU A 24 -16.94 14.89 11.73
C LEU A 24 -15.50 14.41 11.99
N CYS A 25 -15.01 14.55 13.22
CA CYS A 25 -13.68 14.08 13.60
C CYS A 25 -13.56 12.54 13.63
N ILE A 26 -14.60 11.81 14.03
CA ILE A 26 -14.58 10.34 14.10
C ILE A 26 -14.21 9.68 12.76
N PRO A 27 -14.90 9.97 11.63
CA PRO A 27 -14.54 9.40 10.34
C PRO A 27 -13.18 9.88 9.85
N ALA A 28 -12.78 11.13 10.14
CA ALA A 28 -11.46 11.64 9.76
C ALA A 28 -10.32 10.85 10.43
N ILE A 29 -10.45 10.56 11.74
CA ILE A 29 -9.48 9.74 12.48
C ILE A 29 -9.46 8.32 11.93
N SER A 30 -10.63 7.73 11.67
CA SER A 30 -10.72 6.38 11.09
C SER A 30 -10.02 6.28 9.73
N CYS A 31 -10.24 7.24 8.83
CA CYS A 31 -9.58 7.29 7.54
C CYS A 31 -8.05 7.47 7.68
N ALA A 32 -7.59 8.30 8.61
CA ALA A 32 -6.16 8.50 8.86
C ALA A 32 -5.49 7.20 9.34
N LEU A 33 -6.12 6.48 10.28
CA LEU A 33 -5.63 5.19 10.76
C LEU A 33 -5.58 4.14 9.64
N HIS A 34 -6.61 4.07 8.81
CA HIS A 34 -6.65 3.13 7.69
C HIS A 34 -5.53 3.41 6.67
N LYS A 35 -5.27 4.68 6.36
CA LYS A 35 -4.16 5.08 5.48
C LYS A 35 -2.80 4.73 6.07
N LEU A 36 -2.61 4.97 7.37
CA LEU A 36 -1.37 4.65 8.05
C LEU A 36 -1.13 3.12 8.07
N ALA A 37 -2.15 2.32 8.34
CA ALA A 37 -2.06 0.86 8.29
C ALA A 37 -1.66 0.35 6.89
N GLY A 38 -2.20 0.95 5.82
CA GLY A 38 -1.86 0.60 4.44
C GLY A 38 -0.37 0.74 4.13
N VAL A 39 0.32 1.74 4.71
CA VAL A 39 1.77 1.93 4.49
C VAL A 39 2.59 0.75 5.03
N PHE A 40 2.21 0.22 6.19
CA PHE A 40 2.90 -0.92 6.82
C PHE A 40 2.58 -2.24 6.13
N LEU A 41 1.31 -2.48 5.79
CA LEU A 41 0.88 -3.69 5.09
C LEU A 41 1.48 -3.80 3.69
N GLN A 42 1.67 -2.66 3.04
CA GLN A 42 2.15 -2.55 1.67
C GLN A 42 3.64 -2.20 1.60
N ALA A 43 4.41 -2.38 2.67
CA ALA A 43 5.84 -2.09 2.70
C ALA A 43 6.60 -2.92 1.64
N LYS A 44 7.58 -2.30 0.98
CA LYS A 44 8.44 -3.01 0.02
C LYS A 44 9.45 -3.82 0.81
N VAL A 45 9.30 -5.15 0.76
CA VAL A 45 10.24 -6.08 1.38
C VAL A 45 11.27 -6.51 0.34
N ASP A 46 12.53 -6.61 0.77
CA ASP A 46 13.57 -7.19 -0.06
C ASP A 46 13.34 -8.69 -0.23
N HIS A 47 13.45 -9.13 -1.47
CA HIS A 47 13.17 -10.49 -1.89
C HIS A 47 14.23 -10.94 -2.88
N ARG A 48 14.36 -12.25 -2.99
CA ARG A 48 15.16 -12.93 -4.00
C ARG A 48 14.41 -14.15 -4.50
N CYS A 49 14.82 -14.69 -5.63
CA CYS A 49 14.26 -15.94 -6.12
C CYS A 49 14.73 -17.13 -5.26
N LEU A 50 13.81 -18.07 -5.03
CA LEU A 50 14.15 -19.39 -4.48
C LEU A 50 14.84 -20.19 -5.58
N LEU A 51 16.05 -20.68 -5.29
CA LEU A 51 16.78 -21.52 -6.23
C LEU A 51 16.31 -22.98 -6.10
N PRO A 52 16.32 -23.77 -7.18
CA PRO A 52 15.80 -25.13 -7.17
C PRO A 52 16.64 -26.10 -6.31
N PHE A 53 17.88 -25.74 -5.95
CA PHE A 53 18.72 -26.51 -5.04
C PHE A 53 18.52 -26.14 -3.55
N GLU A 54 17.74 -25.11 -3.25
CA GLU A 54 17.43 -24.69 -1.88
C GLU A 54 16.12 -25.32 -1.40
N GLN A 55 16.08 -25.65 -0.10
CA GLN A 55 14.86 -26.12 0.56
C GLN A 55 13.84 -24.97 0.67
N GLU A 56 12.54 -25.26 0.69
CA GLU A 56 11.46 -24.26 0.81
C GLU A 56 11.57 -23.37 2.07
N ASN A 57 12.25 -23.83 3.12
CA ASN A 57 12.50 -23.06 4.36
C ASN A 57 13.84 -22.29 4.35
N ALA A 58 14.38 -21.98 3.17
CA ALA A 58 15.61 -21.22 3.06
C ALA A 58 15.45 -19.81 3.65
N THR A 59 16.45 -19.38 4.41
CA THR A 59 16.55 -18.00 4.89
C THR A 59 17.10 -17.09 3.81
N PHE A 60 16.74 -15.81 3.88
CA PHE A 60 17.20 -14.80 2.92
C PHE A 60 18.74 -14.75 2.80
N ASN A 61 19.44 -14.93 3.93
CA ASN A 61 20.90 -14.88 4.04
C ASN A 61 21.63 -16.22 3.78
N SER A 62 20.96 -17.24 3.23
CA SER A 62 21.60 -18.54 2.96
C SER A 62 22.72 -18.47 1.93
N ILE A 63 22.73 -17.43 1.07
CA ILE A 63 23.66 -17.30 -0.04
C ILE A 63 24.59 -16.11 0.19
N GLU A 64 25.89 -16.35 0.06
CA GLU A 64 26.92 -15.31 0.11
C GLU A 64 26.82 -14.40 -1.12
N PHE A 65 27.00 -13.08 -0.91
CA PHE A 65 26.89 -12.06 -1.96
C PHE A 65 27.73 -12.36 -3.22
N LEU A 66 28.88 -13.02 -3.06
CA LEU A 66 29.76 -13.38 -4.19
C LEU A 66 29.13 -14.38 -5.16
N LYS A 67 28.19 -15.22 -4.69
CA LYS A 67 27.46 -16.18 -5.52
C LYS A 67 26.27 -15.56 -6.25
N TYR A 68 25.82 -14.36 -5.88
CA TYR A 68 24.72 -13.69 -6.57
C TYR A 68 25.02 -13.46 -8.05
N LYS A 69 26.29 -13.19 -8.40
CA LYS A 69 26.71 -12.96 -9.78
C LYS A 69 26.54 -14.20 -10.68
N GLU A 70 26.53 -15.39 -10.10
CA GLU A 70 26.38 -16.65 -10.83
C GLU A 70 24.91 -16.95 -11.16
N PHE A 71 23.98 -16.49 -10.32
CA PHE A 71 22.56 -16.84 -10.44
C PHE A 71 21.68 -15.71 -10.98
N TYR A 72 22.02 -14.45 -10.73
CA TYR A 72 21.17 -13.32 -11.06
C TYR A 72 21.84 -12.41 -12.10
N PRO A 73 21.11 -11.98 -13.15
CA PRO A 73 21.62 -10.99 -14.08
C PRO A 73 21.83 -9.62 -13.41
N TRP A 74 22.75 -8.84 -13.98
CA TRP A 74 23.00 -7.48 -13.53
C TRP A 74 22.06 -6.51 -14.25
N ASP A 75 21.30 -5.74 -13.49
CA ASP A 75 20.46 -4.68 -14.04
C ASP A 75 21.22 -3.34 -14.03
N ASN A 76 21.52 -2.84 -15.23
CA ASN A 76 22.20 -1.57 -15.44
C ASN A 76 21.37 -0.36 -14.99
N ILE A 77 20.04 -0.49 -14.97
CA ILE A 77 19.10 0.58 -14.62
C ILE A 77 19.05 0.74 -13.10
N ALA A 78 18.81 -0.37 -12.39
CA ALA A 78 18.75 -0.39 -10.94
C ALA A 78 20.15 -0.33 -10.27
N LYS A 79 21.23 -0.47 -11.06
CA LYS A 79 22.63 -0.61 -10.60
C LYS A 79 22.79 -1.68 -9.51
N ASN A 80 22.02 -2.75 -9.64
CA ASN A 80 21.93 -3.86 -8.70
C ASN A 80 21.60 -5.14 -9.46
N PHE A 81 21.74 -6.29 -8.81
CA PHE A 81 21.25 -7.56 -9.37
C PHE A 81 19.73 -7.52 -9.55
N SER A 82 19.24 -8.01 -10.68
CA SER A 82 17.81 -8.14 -10.93
C SER A 82 17.23 -9.16 -9.97
N LYS A 83 16.21 -8.77 -9.21
CA LYS A 83 15.55 -9.64 -8.22
C LYS A 83 14.46 -10.53 -8.81
N CYS A 84 14.04 -10.24 -10.04
CA CYS A 84 12.91 -10.88 -10.73
C CYS A 84 13.30 -11.99 -11.70
N LEU A 85 14.56 -11.94 -12.16
CA LEU A 85 15.09 -12.78 -13.21
C LEU A 85 16.21 -13.62 -12.60
N MET A 86 16.31 -14.86 -13.06
CA MET A 86 17.44 -15.74 -12.78
C MET A 86 17.94 -16.39 -14.06
N TYR A 87 19.18 -16.84 -14.07
CA TYR A 87 19.71 -17.63 -15.17
C TYR A 87 19.15 -19.05 -15.15
N ASP A 88 18.75 -19.55 -16.32
CA ASP A 88 18.35 -20.94 -16.52
C ASP A 88 19.59 -21.82 -16.64
N THR A 89 20.27 -22.07 -15.52
CA THR A 89 21.30 -23.09 -15.47
C THR A 89 20.67 -24.38 -14.97
N ASN A 90 20.74 -25.45 -15.75
CA ASN A 90 20.29 -26.76 -15.29
C ASN A 90 21.17 -27.20 -14.11
N TYR A 91 20.70 -26.98 -12.88
CA TYR A 91 21.45 -27.15 -11.63
C TYR A 91 21.63 -28.64 -11.29
N THR A 92 22.17 -29.43 -12.21
CA THR A 92 22.61 -30.78 -11.91
C THR A 92 23.92 -30.70 -11.13
N HIS A 93 23.99 -31.39 -9.99
CA HIS A 93 25.20 -31.57 -9.17
C HIS A 93 26.33 -32.21 -9.99
N SER A 94 27.01 -31.46 -10.87
CA SER A 94 28.36 -31.75 -11.37
C SER A 94 28.81 -30.66 -12.33
N SER A 95 29.98 -30.10 -12.01
CA SER A 95 30.86 -29.29 -12.87
C SER A 95 30.38 -27.89 -13.28
N VAL A 96 30.84 -26.92 -12.49
CA VAL A 96 31.06 -25.48 -12.72
C VAL A 96 31.98 -25.19 -13.94
N ASN A 97 32.02 -26.06 -14.94
CA ASN A 97 32.92 -25.94 -16.09
C ASN A 97 32.19 -26.18 -17.41
N GLN A 98 31.22 -25.33 -17.71
CA GLN A 98 30.99 -24.84 -19.06
C GLN A 98 30.06 -23.63 -18.98
N LYS A 99 30.64 -22.45 -19.23
CA LYS A 99 29.89 -21.31 -19.79
C LYS A 99 29.29 -21.78 -21.12
N SER A 100 28.13 -22.42 -21.06
CA SER A 100 27.13 -22.22 -22.08
C SER A 100 26.40 -20.97 -21.59
N ILE A 101 26.69 -19.77 -22.13
CA ILE A 101 25.95 -19.19 -23.26
C ILE A 101 24.56 -19.83 -23.41
N PHE A 102 23.82 -19.83 -22.31
CA PHE A 102 22.38 -19.68 -22.35
C PHE A 102 22.15 -18.38 -21.56
N ASP A 103 22.22 -17.25 -22.27
CA ASP A 103 21.70 -15.96 -21.81
C ASP A 103 20.15 -16.00 -21.80
N GLU A 104 19.57 -17.15 -21.50
CA GLU A 104 18.14 -17.31 -21.33
C GLU A 104 17.84 -17.04 -19.86
N THR A 105 17.33 -15.83 -19.62
CA THR A 105 16.83 -15.43 -18.31
C THR A 105 15.40 -15.90 -18.17
N VAL A 106 15.09 -16.56 -17.06
CA VAL A 106 13.75 -17.06 -16.75
C VAL A 106 13.18 -16.28 -15.57
N ASP A 107 11.87 -16.04 -15.63
CA ASP A 107 11.11 -15.41 -14.56
C ASP A 107 11.01 -16.31 -13.35
N CYS A 108 11.12 -15.73 -12.16
CA CYS A 108 11.04 -16.48 -10.93
C CYS A 108 9.59 -16.79 -10.54
N HIS A 109 9.31 -18.05 -10.24
CA HIS A 109 8.00 -18.49 -9.75
C HIS A 109 7.88 -18.49 -8.22
N SER A 110 9.00 -18.67 -7.51
CA SER A 110 9.05 -18.78 -6.05
C SER A 110 10.04 -17.79 -5.44
N TRP A 111 9.70 -17.23 -4.29
CA TRP A 111 10.41 -16.11 -3.68
C TRP A 111 10.83 -16.41 -2.23
N VAL A 112 11.98 -15.88 -1.83
CA VAL A 112 12.46 -15.84 -0.45
C VAL A 112 12.53 -14.38 -0.01
N TYR A 113 11.79 -14.06 1.06
CA TYR A 113 11.69 -12.71 1.60
C TYR A 113 12.59 -12.50 2.82
N ASP A 114 13.13 -11.30 2.98
CA ASP A 114 13.79 -10.90 4.22
C ASP A 114 12.76 -10.59 5.31
N LYS A 115 12.64 -11.49 6.29
CA LYS A 115 11.73 -11.38 7.45
C LYS A 115 12.33 -10.60 8.62
N SER A 116 13.49 -9.94 8.46
CA SER A 116 14.16 -9.20 9.56
C SER A 116 13.36 -8.01 10.10
N LYS A 117 12.62 -7.31 9.22
CA LYS A 117 11.85 -6.10 9.56
C LYS A 117 10.35 -6.32 9.60
N TYR A 118 9.84 -7.22 8.78
CA TYR A 118 8.41 -7.50 8.64
C TYR A 118 8.22 -9.01 8.63
N GLU A 119 7.57 -9.55 9.67
CA GLU A 119 7.30 -10.99 9.77
C GLU A 119 6.23 -11.45 8.76
N SER A 120 5.19 -10.63 8.60
CA SER A 120 4.12 -10.82 7.62
C SER A 120 3.70 -9.47 7.03
N SER A 121 3.48 -9.44 5.72
CA SER A 121 2.94 -8.27 5.01
C SER A 121 2.08 -8.75 3.84
N THR A 122 1.18 -7.90 3.36
CA THR A 122 0.33 -8.25 2.21
C THR A 122 1.17 -8.58 0.98
N VAL A 123 2.34 -7.95 0.83
CA VAL A 123 3.28 -8.23 -0.27
C VAL A 123 3.85 -9.65 -0.20
N ILE A 124 4.20 -10.12 1.01
CA ILE A 124 4.74 -11.47 1.24
C ILE A 124 3.65 -12.53 1.04
N GLU A 125 2.45 -12.29 1.57
CA GLU A 125 1.36 -13.29 1.57
C GLU A 125 0.84 -13.59 0.16
N TRP A 126 0.79 -12.57 -0.70
CA TRP A 126 0.17 -12.67 -2.03
C TRP A 126 1.18 -12.58 -3.18
N ASP A 127 2.48 -12.62 -2.87
CA ASP A 127 3.58 -12.50 -3.82
C ASP A 127 3.41 -11.33 -4.81
N LEU A 128 3.13 -10.12 -4.30
CA LEU A 128 2.93 -8.92 -5.14
C LEU A 128 4.26 -8.31 -5.60
N VAL A 129 5.10 -9.14 -6.20
CA VAL A 129 6.47 -8.83 -6.58
C VAL A 129 6.63 -8.93 -8.10
N CYS A 130 7.60 -8.21 -8.67
CA CYS A 130 7.92 -8.24 -10.10
C CYS A 130 6.69 -8.01 -10.99
N ASP A 131 6.21 -9.03 -11.71
CA ASP A 131 5.04 -8.94 -12.59
C ASP A 131 3.76 -8.52 -11.88
N LYS A 132 3.67 -8.75 -10.57
CA LYS A 132 2.51 -8.37 -9.76
C LYS A 132 2.72 -7.08 -8.97
N ALA A 133 3.86 -6.39 -9.15
CA ALA A 133 4.15 -5.15 -8.43
C ALA A 133 3.16 -4.01 -8.76
N TRP A 134 2.55 -4.03 -9.95
CA TRP A 134 1.57 -3.02 -10.37
C TRP A 134 0.22 -3.15 -9.64
N LEU A 135 -0.13 -4.34 -9.13
CA LEU A 135 -1.39 -4.56 -8.41
C LEU A 135 -1.50 -3.64 -7.18
N LYS A 136 -0.36 -3.40 -6.53
CA LYS A 136 -0.19 -2.42 -5.47
C LYS A 136 -0.72 -1.04 -5.87
N ALA A 137 -0.21 -0.51 -6.98
CA ALA A 137 -0.57 0.81 -7.47
C ALA A 137 -2.04 0.88 -7.90
N THR A 138 -2.58 -0.22 -8.44
CA THR A 138 -4.01 -0.26 -8.81
C THR A 138 -4.94 -0.27 -7.61
N SER A 139 -4.57 -0.92 -6.51
CA SER A 139 -5.34 -0.86 -5.25
C SER A 139 -5.44 0.58 -4.74
N ASP A 140 -4.32 1.31 -4.76
CA ASP A 140 -4.29 2.72 -4.37
C ASP A 140 -5.13 3.60 -5.33
N ALA A 141 -5.12 3.31 -6.62
CA ALA A 141 -5.95 4.00 -7.60
C ALA A 141 -7.45 3.77 -7.37
N PHE A 142 -7.88 2.52 -7.14
CA PHE A 142 -9.27 2.19 -6.81
C PHE A 142 -9.72 2.85 -5.52
N PHE A 143 -8.84 2.94 -4.51
CA PHE A 143 -9.15 3.68 -3.30
C PHE A 143 -9.44 5.16 -3.59
N MET A 144 -8.59 5.83 -4.38
CA MET A 144 -8.80 7.25 -4.71
C MET A 144 -10.06 7.47 -5.56
N LEU A 145 -10.36 6.55 -6.47
CA LEU A 145 -11.62 6.56 -7.22
C LEU A 145 -12.83 6.42 -6.29
N GLY A 146 -12.74 5.53 -5.29
CA GLY A 146 -13.77 5.38 -4.26
C GLY A 146 -13.99 6.67 -3.46
N VAL A 147 -12.91 7.35 -3.06
CA VAL A 147 -12.99 8.65 -2.39
C VAL A 147 -13.63 9.72 -3.27
N MET A 148 -13.27 9.77 -4.55
CA MET A 148 -13.86 10.71 -5.52
C MET A 148 -15.37 10.49 -5.64
N LEU A 149 -15.80 9.26 -5.93
CA LEU A 149 -17.23 8.92 -6.04
C LEU A 149 -17.97 9.19 -4.73
N GLY A 150 -17.36 8.85 -3.60
CA GLY A 150 -17.88 9.15 -2.27
C GLY A 150 -18.12 10.64 -2.09
N SER A 151 -17.14 11.49 -2.42
CA SER A 151 -17.27 12.94 -2.27
C SER A 151 -18.40 13.54 -3.10
N ILE A 152 -18.65 13.03 -4.30
CA ILE A 152 -19.74 13.47 -5.17
C ILE A 152 -21.10 13.07 -4.59
N ILE A 153 -21.23 11.80 -4.18
CA ILE A 153 -22.49 11.27 -3.65
C ILE A 153 -22.82 11.90 -2.30
N PHE A 154 -21.87 11.92 -1.36
CA PHE A 154 -22.08 12.53 -0.05
C PHE A 154 -22.22 14.06 -0.13
N GLY A 155 -21.59 14.70 -1.12
CA GLY A 155 -21.83 16.11 -1.42
C GLY A 155 -23.28 16.39 -1.80
N ASP A 156 -23.80 15.69 -2.84
CA ASP A 156 -25.20 15.85 -3.28
C ASP A 156 -26.19 15.48 -2.17
N LEU A 157 -25.93 14.41 -1.41
CA LEU A 157 -26.75 14.04 -0.27
C LEU A 157 -26.71 15.12 0.82
N SER A 158 -25.54 15.70 1.12
CA SER A 158 -25.42 16.76 2.12
C SER A 158 -26.26 17.98 1.74
N ASP A 159 -26.27 18.38 0.47
CA ASP A 159 -27.06 19.52 0.02
C ASP A 159 -28.58 19.25 0.12
N ARG A 160 -29.01 18.02 -0.19
CA ARG A 160 -30.41 17.60 -0.06
C ARG A 160 -30.87 17.43 1.39
N TYR A 161 -30.07 16.78 2.24
CA TYR A 161 -30.40 16.52 3.64
C TYR A 161 -30.14 17.72 4.55
N GLY A 162 -29.23 18.62 4.18
CA GLY A 162 -29.01 19.90 4.86
C GLY A 162 -30.26 20.77 4.84
N TYR A 163 -30.98 20.79 3.72
CA TYR A 163 -32.30 21.44 3.63
C TYR A 163 -33.34 20.79 4.57
N LEU A 164 -33.33 19.47 4.72
CA LEU A 164 -34.21 18.73 5.62
C LEU A 164 -33.89 18.97 7.11
N ILE A 165 -32.61 19.09 7.47
CA ILE A 165 -32.18 19.42 8.84
C ILE A 165 -32.52 20.89 9.17
N PHE A 166 -32.34 21.83 8.23
CA PHE A 166 -32.72 23.23 8.43
C PHE A 166 -34.23 23.44 8.54
N THR A 167 -35.03 22.71 7.77
CA THR A 167 -36.50 22.80 7.86
C THR A 167 -37.03 22.13 9.12
N SER A 168 -36.47 20.99 9.54
CA SER A 168 -36.84 20.35 10.82
C SER A 168 -36.44 21.18 12.05
N THR A 169 -35.30 21.88 12.04
CA THR A 169 -34.96 22.84 13.10
C THR A 169 -35.83 24.10 13.06
N ASN A 170 -36.19 24.64 11.89
CA ASN A 170 -37.17 25.74 11.78
C ASN A 170 -38.58 25.35 12.25
N TYR A 171 -39.00 24.10 12.02
CA TYR A 171 -40.29 23.59 12.50
C TYR A 171 -40.28 23.37 14.03
N SER A 172 -39.12 23.00 14.59
CA SER A 172 -38.92 22.87 16.04
C SER A 172 -38.91 24.23 16.76
N HIS A 173 -38.44 25.28 16.09
CA HIS A 173 -38.36 26.64 16.65
C HIS A 173 -39.64 27.47 16.46
N ASN A 174 -40.55 27.06 15.58
CA ASN A 174 -41.89 27.65 15.40
C ASN A 174 -42.98 26.99 16.25
N PHE A 175 -42.65 25.96 17.04
CA PHE A 175 -43.58 25.24 17.91
C PHE A 175 -43.25 25.41 19.41
N VAL A 176 -42.40 26.39 19.76
CA VAL A 176 -42.17 26.86 21.14
C VAL A 176 -42.49 28.35 21.22
#